data_AF-A0A0R3PRB8-F1
#
_entry.id   AF-A0A0R3PRB8-F1
#
_cell.length_a   1.000
_cell.length_b   1.000
_cell.length_c   1.000
_cell.angle_alpha   90.00
_cell.angle_beta   90.00
_cell.angle_gamma   90.00
#
_symmetry.space_group_name_H-M   'P 1'
#
loop_
_entity.id
_entity.type
_entity.pdbx_description
1 polymer ?
#
loop_
_entity_poly.entity_id
_entity_poly.type
_entity_poly.pdbx_seq_one_letter_code
_entity_poly.pdbx_strand_id
1 'polypeptide(L)' 'MTVNYMQAAATARVGTFLKLLFRWRGSVWKTIWKELAIFLFLYFNVRFVKDFFKLL' A
#
# COMPACT_ATOMS: atom_id res chain seq x y z
N MET A 1 11.60 -11.85 -13.07
CA MET A 1 12.25 -12.76 -12.09
C MET A 1 11.16 -13.34 -11.21
N THR A 2 10.84 -14.62 -11.36
CA THR A 2 9.82 -15.33 -10.57
C THR A 2 10.39 -15.68 -9.20
N VAL A 3 9.94 -15.00 -8.16
CA VAL A 3 10.30 -15.33 -6.79
C VAL A 3 9.43 -16.50 -6.34
N ASN A 4 10.04 -17.63 -6.00
CA ASN A 4 9.32 -18.82 -5.55
C ASN A 4 8.92 -18.68 -4.06
N TYR A 5 7.64 -18.41 -3.81
CA TYR A 5 7.08 -18.24 -2.46
C TYR A 5 6.47 -19.52 -1.87
N MET A 6 6.41 -20.62 -2.63
CA MET A 6 5.68 -21.83 -2.21
C MET A 6 6.26 -22.48 -0.96
N GLN A 7 7.58 -22.45 -0.79
CA GLN A 7 8.25 -23.04 0.36
C GLN A 7 8.05 -22.24 1.66
N ALA A 8 7.86 -20.92 1.56
CA ALA A 8 7.56 -20.06 2.71
C ALA A 8 6.06 -20.10 3.09
N ALA A 9 5.18 -20.36 2.13
CA ALA A 9 3.74 -20.53 2.35
C ALA A 9 3.38 -21.91 2.93
N ALA A 10 4.26 -22.92 2.79
CA ALA A 10 4.04 -24.27 3.31
C ALA A 10 3.97 -24.33 4.85
N THR A 11 4.55 -23.35 5.55
CA THR A 11 4.40 -23.20 7.01
C THR A 11 3.38 -22.10 7.31
N ALA A 12 2.10 -22.49 7.35
CA ALA A 12 0.97 -21.60 7.64
C ALA A 12 0.96 -21.15 9.12
N ARG A 13 1.90 -20.28 9.49
CA ARG A 13 1.85 -19.51 10.73
C ARG A 13 1.23 -18.15 10.44
N VAL A 14 0.30 -17.70 11.28
CA VAL A 14 -0.42 -16.42 11.15
C VAL A 14 0.52 -15.22 10.92
N GLY A 15 1.73 -15.25 11.50
CA GLY A 15 2.73 -14.19 11.35
C GLY A 15 3.65 -14.29 10.12
N THR A 16 3.65 -15.41 9.38
CA THR A 16 4.52 -15.57 8.19
C THR A 16 4.02 -14.72 7.03
N PHE A 17 2.71 -14.69 6.79
CA PHE A 17 2.11 -13.85 5.74
C PHE A 17 2.31 -12.35 6.00
N LEU A 18 2.18 -11.92 7.26
CA LEU A 18 2.42 -10.53 7.65
C LEU A 18 3.88 -10.12 7.41
N LYS A 19 4.84 -11.02 7.72
CA LYS A 19 6.27 -10.79 7.40
C LYS A 19 6.54 -10.68 5.90
N LEU A 20 5.80 -11.42 5.05
CA LEU A 20 5.89 -11.27 3.59
C LEU A 20 5.33 -9.92 3.13
N LEU A 21 4.21 -9.47 3.70
CA LEU A 21 3.58 -8.19 3.33
C LEU A 21 4.51 -6.99 3.61
N PHE A 22 5.24 -7.02 4.73
CA PHE A 22 6.18 -5.97 5.14
C PHE A 22 7.59 -6.09 4.51
N ARG A 23 7.85 -7.09 3.66
CA ARG A 23 9.17 -7.28 3.02
C ARG A 23 9.40 -6.28 1.88
N TRP A 24 10.29 -5.31 2.05
CA TRP A 24 10.55 -4.24 1.06
C TRP A 24 10.99 -4.71 -0.35
N ARG A 25 11.76 -5.81 -0.45
CA ARG A 25 12.27 -6.33 -1.74
C ARG A 25 11.17 -7.09 -2.48
N GLY A 26 10.56 -6.44 -3.47
CA GLY A 26 9.57 -7.07 -4.37
C GLY A 26 8.13 -7.04 -3.85
N SER A 27 7.85 -6.26 -2.79
CA SER A 27 6.49 -6.14 -2.27
C SER A 27 5.60 -5.26 -3.14
N VAL A 28 4.31 -5.56 -3.07
CA VAL A 28 3.20 -4.87 -3.71
C VAL A 28 3.22 -3.37 -3.39
N TRP A 29 3.76 -2.99 -2.22
CA TRP A 29 3.98 -1.58 -1.84
C TRP A 29 4.76 -0.78 -2.88
N LYS A 30 5.74 -1.38 -3.57
CA LYS A 30 6.55 -0.65 -4.56
C LYS A 30 5.73 -0.20 -5.77
N THR A 31 4.72 -0.98 -6.15
CA THR A 31 3.81 -0.65 -7.26
C THR A 31 2.68 0.24 -6.76
N ILE A 32 2.01 -0.16 -5.68
CA ILE A 32 0.83 0.52 -5.13
C ILE A 32 1.15 1.92 -4.64
N TRP A 33 2.35 2.19 -4.13
CA TRP A 33 2.64 3.49 -3.51
C TRP A 33 2.44 4.68 -4.47
N LYS A 34 2.69 4.51 -5.78
CA LYS A 34 2.42 5.57 -6.76
C LYS A 34 0.93 5.86 -6.90
N GLU A 35 0.12 4.82 -7.06
CA GLU A 35 -1.34 4.94 -7.19
C GLU A 35 -1.98 5.47 -5.91
N LEU A 36 -1.49 4.98 -4.76
CA LEU A 36 -1.88 5.44 -3.43
C LEU A 36 -1.56 6.93 -3.23
N ALA A 37 -0.37 7.38 -3.65
CA ALA A 37 0.01 8.78 -3.56
C ALA A 37 -0.89 9.69 -4.41
N ILE A 38 -1.25 9.28 -5.63
CA ILE A 38 -2.19 10.02 -6.50
C ILE A 38 -3.58 10.08 -5.85
N PHE A 39 -4.07 8.95 -5.33
CA PHE A 39 -5.36 8.89 -4.65
C PHE A 39 -5.40 9.81 -3.41
N LEU A 40 -4.37 9.76 -2.55
CA LEU A 40 -4.25 10.64 -1.39
C LEU A 40 -4.20 12.10 -1.82
N PHE A 41 -3.38 12.43 -2.83
CA PHE A 41 -3.27 13.79 -3.34
C PHE A 41 -4.65 14.31 -3.77
N LEU A 42 -5.39 13.56 -4.58
CA LEU A 42 -6.73 13.96 -5.02
C LEU A 42 -7.70 14.10 -3.85
N TYR A 43 -7.68 13.16 -2.91
CA TYR A 43 -8.52 13.21 -1.72
C TYR A 43 -8.25 14.46 -0.86
N PHE A 44 -6.97 14.80 -0.65
CA PHE A 44 -6.58 16.01 0.08
C PHE A 44 -6.98 17.28 -0.66
N ASN A 45 -6.87 17.32 -2.00
CA ASN A 45 -7.31 18.46 -2.79
C ASN A 45 -8.83 18.69 -2.65
N VAL A 46 -9.63 17.64 -2.77
CA VAL A 46 -11.10 17.74 -2.59
C VAL A 46 -11.44 18.18 -1.17
N ARG A 47 -10.74 17.63 -0.17
CA ARG A 47 -10.95 18.03 1.23
C ARG A 47 -10.58 19.50 1.45
N PHE A 48 -9.46 19.94 0.90
CA PHE A 48 -9.00 21.31 1.00
C PHE A 48 -9.97 22.30 0.35
N VAL A 49 -10.47 22.01 -0.86
CA VAL A 49 -11.48 22.85 -1.53
C VAL A 49 -12.74 22.99 -0.68
N LYS A 50 -13.19 21.89 -0.05
CA LYS A 50 -14.34 21.92 0.86
C LYS A 50 -14.10 22.78 2.10
N ASP A 51 -12.96 22.60 2.75
CA ASP A 51 -12.62 23.36 3.95
C ASP A 51 -12.40 24.85 3.62
N PHE A 52 -11.78 25.17 2.47
CA PHE A 52 -11.64 26.54 1.97
C PHE A 52 -13.01 27.19 1.72
N PHE A 53 -13.93 26.50 1.04
CA PHE A 53 -15.27 27.00 0.79
C PHE A 53 -16.10 27.18 2.08
N LYS A 54 -15.83 26.39 3.12
CA LYS A 54 -16.47 26.55 4.43
C LYS A 54 -15.95 27.76 5.21
N LEU A 55 -14.73 28.20 4.92
CA LEU A 55 -14.11 29.37 5.55
C LEU A 55 -14.49 30.68 4.86
N LEU A 56 -15.01 30.62 3.63
CA LEU A 56 -15.61 31.73 2.88
C LEU A 56 -17.06 31.94 3.33
#